data_AF-A0A0D6AU46-F1
#
_entry.id   AF-A0A0D6AU46-F1
#
_cell.length_a   1.000
_cell.length_b   1.000
_cell.length_c   1.000
_cell.angle_alpha   90.00
_cell.angle_beta   90.00
_cell.angle_gamma   90.00
#
_symmetry.space_group_name_H-M   'P 1'
#
loop_
_entity.id
_entity.type
_entity.pdbx_description
1 polymer ?
#
loop_
_entity_poly.entity_id
_entity_poly.type
_entity_poly.pdbx_seq_one_letter_code
_entity_poly.pdbx_strand_id
1 'polypeptide(L)'
;MSSYSMFFVKNIDFEVIRRVHQNIEPVKSSSFVRCSYQKDANPPEDDVLIGNISLTQVQSKQLGEVIFIYGDTSIDGFVYEHARDGVLLRKLVWFPMLDDEWTAGWLCAVGEPESWEKVLFSSDRLERYIQNERTRYEDENRIDEFDLYEANIRADWASGRIIAGKTYPECDGTVTALVEQFII
;
A
#
# COMPACT_ATOMS: atom_id res chain seq x y z
N MET A 1 9.77 -10.18 10.38
CA MET A 1 8.40 -10.75 10.29
C MET A 1 8.32 -11.46 8.95
N SER A 2 7.68 -12.62 8.92
CA SER A 2 7.36 -13.36 7.70
C SER A 2 6.44 -12.54 6.79
N SER A 3 6.62 -12.66 5.48
CA SER A 3 5.67 -12.11 4.51
C SER A 3 4.28 -12.73 4.67
N TYR A 4 3.25 -12.04 4.23
CA TYR A 4 1.92 -12.62 4.10
C TYR A 4 1.07 -11.90 3.06
N SER A 5 0.02 -12.58 2.61
CA SER A 5 -1.04 -11.98 1.82
C SER A 5 -2.42 -12.44 2.28
N MET A 6 -3.43 -11.63 2.01
CA MET A 6 -4.82 -12.02 2.17
C MET A 6 -5.76 -11.14 1.36
N PHE A 7 -7.00 -11.61 1.22
CA PHE A 7 -8.11 -10.87 0.64
C PHE A 7 -9.16 -10.57 1.72
N PHE A 8 -9.83 -9.43 1.60
CA PHE A 8 -11.05 -9.12 2.31
C PHE A 8 -12.17 -8.92 1.31
N VAL A 9 -13.28 -9.65 1.48
CA VAL A 9 -14.43 -9.57 0.60
C VAL A 9 -15.63 -9.08 1.38
N LYS A 10 -16.25 -7.99 0.93
CA LYS A 10 -17.46 -7.45 1.53
C LYS A 10 -18.67 -8.06 0.84
N ASN A 11 -18.96 -9.31 1.19
CA ASN A 11 -20.17 -10.00 0.75
C ASN A 11 -20.58 -10.98 1.85
N ILE A 12 -21.88 -11.06 2.10
CA ILE A 12 -22.44 -11.97 3.10
C ILE A 12 -22.81 -13.33 2.51
N ASP A 13 -22.74 -13.49 1.18
CA ASP A 13 -22.91 -14.81 0.55
C ASP A 13 -21.60 -15.60 0.57
N PHE A 14 -21.42 -16.39 1.64
CA PHE A 14 -20.27 -17.24 1.83
C PHE A 14 -20.12 -18.30 0.73
N GLU A 15 -21.20 -18.78 0.13
CA GLU A 15 -21.14 -19.80 -0.93
C GLU A 15 -20.54 -19.25 -2.22
N VAL A 16 -20.82 -17.98 -2.53
CA VAL A 16 -20.19 -17.29 -3.66
C VAL A 16 -18.70 -17.07 -3.40
N ILE A 17 -18.33 -16.67 -2.18
CA ILE A 17 -16.92 -16.45 -1.80
C ILE A 17 -16.12 -17.76 -1.87
N ARG A 18 -16.68 -18.88 -1.38
CA ARG A 18 -16.02 -20.21 -1.39
C ARG A 18 -15.67 -20.74 -2.78
N ARG A 19 -16.32 -20.21 -3.84
CA ARG A 19 -16.01 -20.59 -5.23
C ARG A 19 -14.74 -19.94 -5.75
N VAL A 20 -14.30 -18.84 -5.14
CA VAL A 20 -13.15 -18.03 -5.58
C VAL A 20 -12.01 -18.10 -4.57
N HIS A 21 -12.33 -18.11 -3.28
CA HIS A 21 -11.36 -18.10 -2.20
C HIS A 21 -11.44 -19.35 -1.32
N GLN A 22 -10.34 -19.61 -0.62
CA GLN A 22 -10.22 -20.66 0.39
C GLN A 22 -10.02 -20.04 1.78
N ASN A 23 -10.05 -20.84 2.85
CA ASN A 23 -9.75 -20.39 4.22
C ASN A 23 -10.49 -19.11 4.62
N ILE A 24 -11.82 -19.14 4.48
CA ILE A 24 -12.66 -17.97 4.70
C ILE A 24 -13.08 -17.84 6.17
N GLU A 25 -12.92 -16.65 6.73
CA GLU A 25 -13.17 -16.37 8.13
C GLU A 25 -13.87 -15.01 8.28
N PRO A 26 -15.05 -14.94 8.92
CA PRO A 26 -15.71 -13.66 9.17
C PRO A 26 -14.82 -12.72 10.01
N VAL A 27 -14.75 -11.45 9.62
CA VAL A 27 -14.08 -10.42 10.44
C VAL A 27 -15.07 -9.93 11.49
N LYS A 28 -14.68 -10.01 12.77
CA LYS A 28 -15.55 -9.61 13.88
C LYS A 28 -15.89 -8.13 13.79
N SER A 29 -17.16 -7.79 13.98
CA SER A 29 -17.68 -6.41 13.96
C SER A 29 -17.61 -5.69 12.60
N SER A 30 -17.28 -6.41 11.53
CA SER A 30 -17.14 -5.86 10.18
C SER A 30 -18.05 -6.60 9.18
N SER A 31 -18.35 -5.95 8.06
CA SER A 31 -19.05 -6.57 6.92
C SER A 31 -18.14 -7.38 6.00
N PHE A 32 -16.85 -7.47 6.33
CA PHE A 32 -15.85 -8.18 5.54
C PHE A 32 -15.63 -9.62 6.01
N VAL A 33 -15.27 -10.46 5.05
CA VAL A 33 -14.78 -11.82 5.26
C VAL A 33 -13.32 -11.86 4.84
N ARG A 34 -12.44 -12.33 5.73
CA ARG A 34 -11.04 -12.58 5.44
C ARG A 34 -10.92 -13.89 4.65
N CYS A 35 -10.13 -13.87 3.59
CA CYS A 35 -10.08 -14.93 2.59
C CYS A 35 -8.63 -15.22 2.18
N SER A 36 -8.34 -16.47 1.87
CA SER A 36 -7.07 -16.93 1.27
C SER A 36 -5.82 -16.41 1.99
N TYR A 37 -5.83 -16.35 3.32
CA TYR A 37 -4.66 -15.96 4.09
C TYR A 37 -3.50 -16.93 3.80
N GLN A 38 -2.35 -16.37 3.45
CA GLN A 38 -1.11 -17.11 3.20
C GLN A 38 0.02 -16.46 3.99
N LYS A 39 0.59 -17.23 4.92
CA LYS A 39 1.85 -16.89 5.58
C LYS A 39 3.01 -17.27 4.66
N ASP A 40 4.12 -16.53 4.77
CA ASP A 40 5.34 -16.73 3.99
C ASP A 40 5.04 -16.65 2.48
N ALA A 41 4.15 -15.71 2.11
CA ALA A 41 3.71 -15.51 0.73
C ALA A 41 4.84 -14.92 -0.12
N ASN A 42 4.95 -15.38 -1.37
CA ASN A 42 5.79 -14.72 -2.36
C ASN A 42 5.18 -13.35 -2.73
N PRO A 43 6.01 -12.36 -3.10
CA PRO A 43 5.50 -11.12 -3.65
C PRO A 43 4.62 -11.38 -4.88
N PRO A 44 3.61 -10.52 -5.14
CA PRO A 44 2.89 -10.56 -6.40
C PRO A 44 3.82 -10.44 -7.61
N GLU A 45 3.39 -10.96 -8.76
CA GLU A 45 4.15 -10.86 -10.01
C GLU A 45 4.33 -9.40 -10.47
N ASP A 46 5.36 -9.14 -11.27
CA ASP A 46 5.70 -7.79 -11.76
C ASP A 46 4.53 -7.10 -12.48
N ASP A 47 3.72 -7.86 -13.21
CA ASP A 47 2.51 -7.34 -13.88
C ASP A 47 1.47 -6.78 -12.90
N VAL A 48 1.50 -7.21 -11.64
CA VAL A 48 0.73 -6.63 -10.54
C VAL A 48 1.49 -5.47 -9.90
N LEU A 49 2.78 -5.61 -9.62
CA LEU A 49 3.56 -4.59 -8.90
C LEU A 49 3.71 -3.29 -9.72
N ILE A 50 4.06 -3.41 -10.99
CA ILE A 50 4.36 -2.29 -11.90
C ILE A 50 3.50 -2.30 -13.16
N GLY A 51 2.74 -3.37 -13.40
CA GLY A 51 1.87 -3.49 -14.56
C GLY A 51 0.42 -3.04 -14.33
N ASN A 52 -0.39 -3.28 -15.36
CA ASN A 52 -1.81 -2.91 -15.41
C ASN A 52 -2.74 -4.00 -14.85
N ILE A 53 -2.20 -5.13 -14.36
CA ILE A 53 -3.01 -6.19 -13.77
C ILE A 53 -3.45 -5.76 -12.37
N SER A 54 -4.72 -5.99 -12.08
CA SER A 54 -5.28 -5.86 -10.74
C SER A 54 -5.75 -7.21 -10.23
N LEU A 55 -5.33 -7.54 -9.02
CA LEU A 55 -5.74 -8.74 -8.29
C LEU A 55 -7.21 -8.66 -7.87
N THR A 56 -7.69 -7.45 -7.55
CA THR A 56 -9.03 -7.23 -6.98
C THR A 56 -10.09 -6.88 -8.02
N GLN A 57 -9.71 -6.19 -9.09
CA GLN A 57 -10.67 -5.62 -10.04
C GLN A 57 -11.53 -6.70 -10.71
N VAL A 58 -10.94 -7.77 -11.26
CA VAL A 58 -11.70 -8.84 -11.90
C VAL A 58 -12.57 -9.58 -10.89
N GLN A 59 -12.04 -9.87 -9.70
CA GLN A 59 -12.75 -10.59 -8.64
C GLN A 59 -13.96 -9.79 -8.12
N SER A 60 -13.82 -8.47 -7.97
CA SER A 60 -14.88 -7.58 -7.48
C SER A 60 -16.12 -7.57 -8.38
N LYS A 61 -16.01 -7.87 -9.68
CA LYS A 61 -17.18 -8.00 -10.57
C LYS A 61 -18.16 -9.09 -10.12
N GLN A 62 -17.64 -10.17 -9.54
CA GLN A 62 -18.44 -11.28 -9.04
C GLN A 62 -18.72 -11.14 -7.53
N LEU A 63 -17.75 -10.60 -6.79
CA LEU A 63 -17.77 -10.60 -5.33
C LEU A 63 -18.30 -9.32 -4.70
N GLY A 64 -18.52 -8.26 -5.47
CA GLY A 64 -18.95 -6.94 -4.98
C GLY A 64 -17.75 -6.07 -4.65
N GLU A 65 -17.26 -6.11 -3.42
CA GLU A 65 -16.12 -5.28 -2.97
C GLU A 65 -15.02 -6.17 -2.40
N VAL A 66 -13.79 -5.95 -2.90
CA VAL A 66 -12.63 -6.80 -2.62
C VAL A 66 -11.42 -5.92 -2.33
N ILE A 67 -10.73 -6.21 -1.23
CA ILE A 67 -9.45 -5.65 -0.86
C ILE A 67 -8.42 -6.78 -0.87
N PHE A 68 -7.23 -6.50 -1.40
CA PHE A 68 -6.06 -7.36 -1.29
C PHE A 68 -4.98 -6.61 -0.52
N ILE A 69 -4.31 -7.33 0.39
CA ILE A 69 -3.10 -6.84 1.04
C ILE A 69 -1.98 -7.88 0.93
N TYR A 70 -0.77 -7.37 0.73
CA TYR A 70 0.48 -8.10 0.89
C TYR A 70 1.43 -7.25 1.72
N GLY A 71 2.16 -7.89 2.63
CA GLY A 71 3.19 -7.25 3.43
C GLY A 71 4.39 -8.17 3.61
N ASP A 72 5.59 -7.61 3.48
CA ASP A 72 6.85 -8.28 3.75
C ASP A 72 7.82 -7.32 4.44
N THR A 73 8.08 -7.55 5.73
CA THR A 73 9.01 -6.71 6.51
C THR A 73 10.49 -7.00 6.25
N SER A 74 10.82 -8.05 5.49
CA SER A 74 12.22 -8.39 5.18
C SER A 74 12.78 -7.58 4.01
N ILE A 75 11.91 -7.13 3.12
CA ILE A 75 12.23 -6.32 1.94
C ILE A 75 11.47 -5.01 1.91
N ASP A 76 10.82 -4.65 3.03
CA ASP A 76 9.90 -3.52 3.13
C ASP A 76 8.87 -3.49 2.00
N GLY A 77 8.29 -4.64 1.66
CA GLY A 77 7.29 -4.79 0.61
C GLY A 77 5.87 -4.57 1.12
N PHE A 78 5.08 -3.81 0.39
CA PHE A 78 3.66 -3.59 0.65
C PHE A 78 2.88 -3.47 -0.67
N VAL A 79 1.79 -4.24 -0.77
CA VAL A 79 0.80 -4.07 -1.84
C VAL A 79 -0.56 -3.93 -1.21
N TYR A 80 -1.31 -2.95 -1.68
CA TYR A 80 -2.69 -2.74 -1.36
C TYR A 80 -3.48 -2.52 -2.64
N GLU A 81 -4.54 -3.28 -2.83
CA GLU A 81 -5.54 -3.01 -3.86
C GLU A 81 -6.93 -3.05 -3.28
N HIS A 82 -7.78 -2.16 -3.74
CA HIS A 82 -9.18 -2.12 -3.38
C HIS A 82 -10.00 -1.87 -4.64
N ALA A 83 -10.96 -2.74 -4.91
CA ALA A 83 -11.89 -2.61 -6.01
C ALA A 83 -13.33 -2.91 -5.59
N ARG A 84 -14.28 -2.27 -6.28
CA ARG A 84 -15.71 -2.49 -6.12
C ARG A 84 -16.39 -2.61 -7.48
N ASP A 85 -17.16 -3.66 -7.68
CA ASP A 85 -17.98 -3.93 -8.86
C ASP A 85 -17.21 -3.82 -10.19
N GLY A 86 -15.93 -4.22 -10.19
CA GLY A 86 -15.06 -4.14 -11.36
C GLY A 86 -14.33 -2.81 -11.54
N VAL A 87 -14.47 -1.87 -10.61
CA VAL A 87 -13.79 -0.57 -10.61
C VAL A 87 -12.68 -0.57 -9.58
N LEU A 88 -11.44 -0.32 -10.02
CA LEU A 88 -10.32 -0.11 -9.11
C LEU A 88 -10.51 1.23 -8.39
N LEU A 89 -10.59 1.19 -7.06
CA LEU A 89 -10.76 2.37 -6.21
C LEU A 89 -9.42 2.92 -5.74
N ARG A 90 -8.50 2.03 -5.35
CA ARG A 90 -7.17 2.38 -4.87
C ARG A 90 -6.19 1.24 -5.14
N LYS A 91 -4.99 1.58 -5.61
CA LYS A 91 -3.84 0.68 -5.74
C LYS A 91 -2.59 1.38 -5.25
N LEU A 92 -1.91 0.76 -4.30
CA LEU A 92 -0.65 1.22 -3.72
C LEU A 92 0.36 0.08 -3.76
N VAL A 93 1.57 0.38 -4.24
CA VAL A 93 2.69 -0.57 -4.26
C VAL A 93 3.91 0.15 -3.72
N TRP A 94 4.45 -0.35 -2.62
CA TRP A 94 5.71 0.10 -2.03
C TRP A 94 6.68 -1.07 -1.99
N PHE A 95 7.75 -0.98 -2.76
CA PHE A 95 8.72 -2.05 -2.95
C PHE A 95 10.11 -1.45 -3.22
N PRO A 96 11.20 -2.21 -3.09
CA PRO A 96 12.53 -1.81 -3.56
C PRO A 96 12.45 -1.29 -5.01
N MET A 97 12.90 -0.06 -5.22
CA MET A 97 13.02 0.50 -6.56
C MET A 97 14.17 -0.22 -7.28
N LEU A 98 14.05 -0.38 -8.60
CA LEU A 98 15.11 -0.90 -9.45
C LEU A 98 16.17 0.19 -9.69
N ASP A 99 16.62 0.83 -8.63
CA ASP A 99 17.77 1.73 -8.63
C ASP A 99 19.01 1.01 -8.09
N ASP A 100 20.19 1.56 -8.34
CA ASP A 100 21.46 0.98 -7.88
C ASP A 100 21.56 0.95 -6.34
N GLU A 101 20.67 1.66 -5.64
CA GLU A 101 20.65 1.83 -4.19
C GLU A 101 19.64 0.93 -3.46
N TRP A 102 18.82 0.15 -4.20
CA TRP A 102 17.77 -0.72 -3.66
C TRP A 102 16.83 0.02 -2.70
N THR A 103 16.59 1.31 -2.93
CA THR A 103 15.81 2.12 -2.01
C THR A 103 14.33 1.80 -2.21
N ALA A 104 13.62 1.43 -1.14
CA ALA A 104 12.18 1.19 -1.22
C ALA A 104 11.42 2.52 -1.44
N GLY A 105 10.42 2.47 -2.31
CA GLY A 105 9.60 3.62 -2.64
C GLY A 105 8.26 3.23 -3.25
N TRP A 106 7.43 4.22 -3.51
CA TRP A 106 6.14 4.01 -4.16
C TRP A 106 6.33 3.70 -5.63
N LEU A 107 6.11 2.44 -6.04
CA LEU A 107 6.11 2.05 -7.44
C LEU A 107 4.79 2.39 -8.14
N CYS A 108 3.68 2.37 -7.38
CA CYS A 108 2.35 2.63 -7.90
C CYS A 108 1.49 3.33 -6.86
N ALA A 109 0.76 4.36 -7.29
CA ALA A 109 -0.26 5.05 -6.51
C ALA A 109 -1.39 5.51 -7.44
N VAL A 110 -2.47 4.74 -7.49
CA VAL A 110 -3.60 4.96 -8.40
C VAL A 110 -4.90 5.00 -7.61
N GLY A 111 -5.84 5.86 -8.02
CA GLY A 111 -7.13 5.99 -7.37
C GLY A 111 -7.13 6.99 -6.21
N GLU A 112 -8.26 7.09 -5.51
CA GLU A 112 -8.47 8.11 -4.49
C GLU A 112 -7.89 7.68 -3.14
N PRO A 113 -7.27 8.60 -2.37
CA PRO A 113 -6.74 8.29 -1.04
C PRO A 113 -7.82 7.77 -0.08
N GLU A 114 -7.46 6.76 0.69
CA GLU A 114 -8.32 6.19 1.73
C GLU A 114 -8.03 6.76 3.11
N SER A 115 -9.01 6.68 4.01
CA SER A 115 -8.90 7.31 5.33
C SER A 115 -7.80 6.74 6.22
N TRP A 116 -7.42 5.47 6.03
CA TRP A 116 -6.31 4.87 6.78
C TRP A 116 -4.96 5.48 6.39
N GLU A 117 -4.82 5.99 5.15
CA GLU A 117 -3.58 6.59 4.65
C GLU A 117 -3.18 7.84 5.45
N LYS A 118 -4.14 8.50 6.13
CA LYS A 118 -3.87 9.67 6.99
C LYS A 118 -2.79 9.42 8.03
N VAL A 119 -2.65 8.18 8.52
CA VAL A 119 -1.62 7.81 9.49
C VAL A 119 -0.23 7.88 8.88
N LEU A 120 -0.10 7.74 7.56
CA LEU A 120 1.17 7.90 6.85
C LEU A 120 1.66 9.35 6.85
N PHE A 121 0.75 10.31 6.95
CA PHE A 121 1.00 11.73 6.80
C PHE A 121 1.11 12.49 8.14
N SER A 122 1.60 11.85 9.21
CA SER A 122 1.79 12.56 10.48
C SER A 122 2.92 13.61 10.41
N SER A 123 2.79 14.69 11.20
CA SER A 123 3.79 15.76 11.26
C SER A 123 5.16 15.25 11.69
N ASP A 124 5.21 14.31 12.63
CA ASP A 124 6.46 13.78 13.15
C ASP A 124 7.24 12.99 12.09
N ARG A 125 6.53 12.34 11.16
CA ARG A 125 7.13 11.64 10.03
C ARG A 125 7.62 12.63 8.97
N LEU A 126 6.88 13.71 8.72
CA LEU A 126 7.28 14.78 7.80
C LEU A 126 8.61 15.39 8.23
N GLU A 127 8.70 15.85 9.48
CA GLU A 127 9.89 16.54 9.97
C GLU A 127 11.11 15.60 10.00
N ARG A 128 10.92 14.32 10.36
CA ARG A 128 11.99 13.32 10.30
C ARG A 128 12.49 13.11 8.88
N TYR A 129 11.57 12.97 7.92
CA TYR A 129 11.93 12.78 6.51
C TYR A 129 12.67 14.01 5.96
N ILE A 130 12.17 15.21 6.20
CA ILE A 130 12.83 16.46 5.79
C ILE A 130 14.23 16.57 6.39
N GLN A 131 14.40 16.23 7.67
CA GLN A 131 15.72 16.30 8.31
C GLN A 131 16.72 15.31 7.68
N ASN A 132 16.29 14.08 7.41
CA ASN A 132 17.13 13.08 6.76
C ASN A 132 17.55 13.52 5.35
N GLU A 133 16.59 14.04 4.57
CA GLU A 133 16.85 14.52 3.22
C GLU A 133 17.75 15.76 3.21
N ARG A 134 17.58 16.66 4.19
CA ARG A 134 18.46 17.84 4.35
C ARG A 134 19.90 17.40 4.57
N THR A 135 20.13 16.47 5.49
CA THR A 135 21.47 15.92 5.75
C THR A 135 22.05 15.25 4.50
N ARG A 136 21.26 14.50 3.73
CA ARG A 136 21.71 13.93 2.45
C ARG A 136 22.14 15.02 1.46
N TYR A 137 21.36 16.08 1.30
CA TYR A 137 21.69 17.20 0.39
C TYR A 137 22.93 17.97 0.87
N GLU A 138 23.15 18.08 2.18
CA GLU A 138 24.40 18.63 2.74
C GLU A 138 25.61 17.76 2.38
N ASP A 139 25.50 16.44 2.57
CA ASP A 139 26.57 15.48 2.24
C ASP A 139 26.90 15.45 0.74
N GLU A 140 25.90 15.64 -0.12
CA GLU A 140 26.05 15.72 -1.58
C GLU A 140 26.53 17.10 -2.08
N ASN A 141 26.71 18.10 -1.21
CA ASN A 141 26.98 19.50 -1.56
C ASN A 141 25.92 20.15 -2.47
N ARG A 142 24.65 19.81 -2.25
CA ARG A 142 23.49 20.27 -3.06
C ARG A 142 22.47 21.08 -2.25
N ILE A 143 22.84 21.56 -1.05
CA ILE A 143 21.93 22.23 -0.12
C ILE A 143 21.18 23.43 -0.72
N ASP A 144 21.77 24.12 -1.70
CA ASP A 144 21.14 25.24 -2.41
C ASP A 144 19.87 24.83 -3.18
N GLU A 145 19.71 23.54 -3.50
CA GLU A 145 18.53 22.99 -4.18
C GLU A 145 17.43 22.57 -3.17
N PHE A 146 17.73 22.52 -1.87
CA PHE A 146 16.89 21.86 -0.89
C PHE A 146 15.59 22.62 -0.59
N ASP A 147 15.59 23.95 -0.57
CA ASP A 147 14.41 24.74 -0.21
C ASP A 147 13.22 24.46 -1.14
N LEU A 148 13.47 24.36 -2.45
CA LEU A 148 12.43 24.03 -3.43
C LEU A 148 11.95 22.58 -3.25
N TYR A 149 12.87 21.66 -2.97
CA TYR A 149 12.55 20.27 -2.72
C TYR A 149 11.71 20.07 -1.45
N GLU A 150 12.08 20.73 -0.35
CA GLU A 150 11.32 20.75 0.90
C GLU A 150 9.91 21.31 0.69
N ALA A 151 9.77 22.43 -0.05
CA ALA A 151 8.47 23.01 -0.35
C ALA A 151 7.55 22.03 -1.11
N ASN A 152 8.09 21.27 -2.06
CA ASN A 152 7.34 20.24 -2.78
C ASN A 152 6.88 19.11 -1.84
N ILE A 153 7.78 18.59 -0.99
CA ILE A 153 7.43 17.56 -0.01
C ILE A 153 6.30 18.05 0.90
N ARG A 154 6.42 19.27 1.46
CA ARG A 154 5.39 19.83 2.35
C ARG A 154 4.04 20.00 1.64
N ALA A 155 4.04 20.41 0.36
CA ALA A 155 2.82 20.55 -0.43
C ALA A 155 2.15 19.18 -0.66
N ASP A 156 2.91 18.17 -1.04
CA ASP A 156 2.41 16.82 -1.25
C ASP A 156 1.88 16.21 0.05
N TRP A 157 2.60 16.41 1.14
CA TRP A 157 2.21 15.98 2.48
C TRP A 157 0.90 16.63 2.94
N ALA A 158 0.76 17.95 2.76
CA ALA A 158 -0.46 18.68 3.11
C ALA A 158 -1.66 18.23 2.28
N SER A 159 -1.43 17.79 1.04
CA SER A 159 -2.47 17.23 0.16
C SER A 159 -2.81 15.77 0.45
N GLY A 160 -2.04 15.07 1.29
CA GLY A 160 -2.20 13.64 1.54
C GLY A 160 -1.98 12.78 0.31
N ARG A 161 -1.15 13.23 -0.64
CA ARG A 161 -0.91 12.52 -1.90
C ARG A 161 0.32 11.63 -1.80
N ILE A 162 0.15 10.39 -2.20
CA ILE A 162 1.23 9.44 -2.46
C ILE A 162 1.59 9.55 -3.95
N ILE A 163 2.88 9.69 -4.25
CA ILE A 163 3.37 9.91 -5.61
C ILE A 163 4.31 8.76 -6.00
N ALA A 164 4.01 8.10 -7.12
CA ALA A 164 4.89 7.07 -7.67
C ALA A 164 6.27 7.65 -8.03
N GLY A 165 7.32 6.88 -7.76
CA GLY A 165 8.72 7.29 -7.88
C GLY A 165 9.24 8.13 -6.71
N LYS A 166 8.49 8.24 -5.61
CA LYS A 166 8.92 8.92 -4.38
C LYS A 166 9.07 7.95 -3.23
N THR A 167 9.96 8.28 -2.29
CA THR A 167 10.17 7.55 -1.03
C THR A 167 9.36 8.13 0.13
N TYR A 168 8.52 9.14 -0.13
CA TYR A 168 7.62 9.73 0.85
C TYR A 168 6.14 9.63 0.44
N PRO A 169 5.21 9.59 1.40
CA PRO A 169 5.48 9.27 2.81
C PRO A 169 6.08 7.86 2.90
N GLU A 170 7.02 7.65 3.82
CA GLU A 170 7.67 6.34 3.97
C GLU A 170 6.62 5.27 4.32
N CYS A 171 6.87 4.03 3.93
CA CYS A 171 6.04 2.87 4.22
C CYS A 171 6.93 1.66 4.47
N ASP A 172 6.36 0.59 4.99
CA ASP A 172 6.99 -0.73 5.10
C ASP A 172 5.90 -1.81 5.13
N GLY A 173 6.33 -3.08 5.20
CA GLY A 173 5.40 -4.21 5.26
C GLY A 173 4.50 -4.22 6.50
N THR A 174 4.79 -3.45 7.55
CA THR A 174 3.97 -3.38 8.78
C THR A 174 2.68 -2.58 8.59
N VAL A 175 2.60 -1.73 7.56
CA VAL A 175 1.39 -0.95 7.21
C VAL A 175 0.19 -1.86 6.92
N THR A 176 0.43 -3.10 6.51
CA THR A 176 -0.63 -4.11 6.39
C THR A 176 -1.46 -4.28 7.67
N ALA A 177 -0.84 -4.25 8.85
CA ALA A 177 -1.56 -4.35 10.12
C ALA A 177 -2.45 -3.12 10.40
N LEU A 178 -2.05 -1.95 9.92
CA LEU A 178 -2.86 -0.73 9.99
C LEU A 178 -4.10 -0.86 9.10
N VAL A 179 -3.92 -1.38 7.88
CA VAL A 179 -5.04 -1.62 6.95
C VAL A 179 -6.03 -2.61 7.55
N GLU A 180 -5.54 -3.70 8.15
CA GLU A 180 -6.41 -4.67 8.83
C GLU A 180 -7.23 -4.05 9.96
N GLN A 181 -6.61 -3.20 10.79
CA GLN A 181 -7.32 -2.47 11.86
C GLN A 181 -8.39 -1.53 11.34
N PHE A 182 -8.25 -1.02 10.12
CA PHE A 182 -9.26 -0.17 9.49
C PHE A 182 -10.43 -0.98 8.91
N ILE A 183 -10.21 -2.24 8.58
CA ILE A 183 -11.23 -3.16 8.06
C ILE A 183 -12.07 -3.77 9.20
N ILE A 184 -11.49 -3.92 10.41
CA ILE A 184 -12.11 -4.45 11.63
C ILE A 184 -12.96 -3.39 12.34
#